data_AF-A0A497QB34-F1
#
_entry.id   AF-A0A497QB34-F1
#
_cell.length_a   1.000
_cell.length_b   1.000
_cell.length_c   1.000
_cell.angle_alpha   90.00
_cell.angle_beta   90.00
_cell.angle_gamma   90.00
#
_symmetry.space_group_name_H-M   'P 1'
#
loop_
_entity.id
_entity.type
_entity.pdbx_description
1 polymer ?
#
loop_
_entity_poly.entity_id
_entity_poly.type
_entity_poly.pdbx_seq_one_letter_code
_entity_poly.pdbx_strand_id
1 'polypeptide(L)'
;MKNLFINKTANADKFGKMVDRIGEISEVDKKFIRKSCERVINEWEERNKKDFSTLFHVTERDKHDELHKITEAFQRSLSEKIESTLVLKKIGTIAEFWLEDLFYPF
;
A
#
# COMPACT_ATOMS: atom_id res chain seq x y z
N MET A 1 11.54 -7.02 -8.77
CA MET A 1 11.66 -7.82 -7.52
C MET A 1 10.26 -8.05 -6.95
N LYS A 2 10.04 -9.15 -6.24
CA LYS A 2 8.84 -9.38 -5.42
C LYS A 2 9.14 -8.90 -3.99
N ASN A 3 8.34 -8.00 -3.42
CA ASN A 3 8.61 -7.43 -2.09
C ASN A 3 8.46 -8.51 -0.99
N LEU A 4 9.51 -8.74 -0.18
CA LEU A 4 9.54 -9.83 0.81
C LEU A 4 8.52 -9.66 1.93
N PHE A 5 8.17 -8.41 2.28
CA PHE A 5 7.20 -8.11 3.33
C PHE A 5 5.77 -8.47 2.91
N ILE A 6 5.36 -8.12 1.69
CA ILE A 6 4.04 -8.47 1.13
C ILE A 6 3.88 -9.99 0.99
N ASN A 7 4.94 -10.72 0.64
CA ASN A 7 4.83 -12.14 0.30
C ASN A 7 4.80 -13.09 1.50
N LYS A 8 4.84 -12.59 2.74
CA LYS A 8 4.53 -13.42 3.93
C LYS A 8 3.05 -13.78 3.90
N THR A 9 2.70 -15.06 4.10
CA THR A 9 1.34 -15.61 3.86
C THR A 9 0.20 -14.74 4.42
N ALA A 10 0.24 -14.38 5.70
CA ALA A 10 -0.80 -13.55 6.31
C ALA A 10 -0.90 -12.14 5.67
N ASN A 11 0.25 -11.54 5.33
CA ASN A 11 0.30 -10.25 4.66
C ASN A 11 -0.19 -10.33 3.22
N ALA A 12 0.13 -11.42 2.52
CA ALA A 12 -0.26 -11.66 1.14
C ALA A 12 -1.77 -11.78 0.99
N ASP A 13 -2.44 -12.44 1.95
CA ASP A 13 -3.91 -12.58 1.96
C ASP A 13 -4.59 -11.23 2.21
N LYS A 14 -4.13 -10.46 3.22
CA LYS A 14 -4.63 -9.11 3.47
C LYS A 14 -4.40 -8.23 2.23
N PHE A 15 -3.20 -8.31 1.63
CA PHE A 15 -2.83 -7.52 0.45
C PHE A 15 -3.71 -7.86 -0.74
N GLY A 16 -3.97 -9.14 -0.99
CA GLY A 16 -4.86 -9.62 -2.04
C GLY A 16 -6.25 -9.01 -1.92
N LYS A 17 -6.84 -9.03 -0.71
CA LYS A 17 -8.16 -8.42 -0.45
C LYS A 17 -8.18 -6.92 -0.74
N MET A 18 -7.12 -6.19 -0.39
CA MET A 18 -7.00 -4.76 -0.68
C MET A 18 -6.89 -4.50 -2.19
N VAL A 19 -6.07 -5.26 -2.92
CA VAL A 19 -5.97 -5.18 -4.38
C VAL A 19 -7.30 -5.49 -5.06
N ASP A 20 -7.99 -6.53 -4.60
CA ASP A 20 -9.32 -6.90 -5.11
C ASP A 20 -10.31 -5.75 -4.93
N ARG A 21 -10.36 -5.19 -3.72
CA ARG A 21 -11.28 -4.09 -3.40
C ARG A 21 -11.01 -2.84 -4.21
N ILE A 22 -9.73 -2.50 -4.43
CA ILE A 22 -9.36 -1.38 -5.30
C ILE A 22 -9.79 -1.66 -6.75
N GLY A 23 -9.54 -2.87 -7.25
CA GLY A 23 -9.95 -3.28 -8.59
C GLY A 23 -11.45 -3.17 -8.82
N GLU A 24 -12.26 -3.55 -7.83
CA GLU A 24 -13.73 -3.41 -7.87
C GLU A 24 -14.21 -1.96 -7.99
N ILE A 25 -13.58 -1.02 -7.28
CA ILE A 25 -14.05 0.37 -7.23
C ILE A 25 -13.42 1.28 -8.30
N SER A 26 -12.37 0.80 -8.97
CA SER A 26 -11.60 1.59 -9.93
C SER A 26 -11.65 1.04 -11.35
N GLU A 27 -12.10 -0.20 -11.53
CA GLU A 27 -12.05 -0.92 -12.81
C GLU A 27 -10.62 -1.07 -13.38
N VAL A 28 -9.60 -0.82 -12.55
CA VAL A 28 -8.20 -0.99 -12.93
C VAL A 28 -7.78 -2.46 -12.76
N ASP A 29 -6.94 -2.93 -13.68
CA ASP A 29 -6.38 -4.28 -13.62
C ASP A 29 -5.64 -4.54 -12.29
N LYS A 30 -6.01 -5.65 -11.62
CA LYS A 30 -5.47 -6.06 -10.32
C LYS A 30 -3.95 -6.27 -10.35
N LYS A 31 -3.41 -6.74 -11.48
CA LYS A 31 -1.96 -6.94 -11.64
C LYS A 31 -1.22 -5.61 -11.75
N PHE A 32 -1.81 -4.58 -12.36
CA PHE A 32 -1.29 -3.21 -12.32
C PHE A 32 -1.31 -2.65 -10.89
N ILE A 33 -2.46 -2.72 -10.19
CA ILE A 33 -2.60 -2.24 -8.81
C ILE A 33 -1.54 -2.86 -7.90
N ARG A 34 -1.39 -4.18 -7.96
CA ARG A 34 -0.37 -4.93 -7.21
C ARG A 34 1.04 -4.42 -7.49
N LYS A 35 1.43 -4.32 -8.76
CA LYS A 35 2.75 -3.85 -9.16
C LYS A 35 3.01 -2.41 -8.71
N SER A 36 2.01 -1.54 -8.81
CA SER A 36 2.08 -0.16 -8.38
C SER A 36 2.32 -0.04 -6.88
N CYS A 37 1.67 -0.87 -6.06
CA CYS A 37 1.91 -0.89 -4.62
C CYS A 37 3.27 -1.49 -4.26
N GLU A 38 3.63 -2.65 -4.84
CA GLU A 38 4.95 -3.27 -4.64
C GLU A 38 6.09 -2.31 -5.01
N ARG A 39 5.94 -1.55 -6.11
CA ARG A 39 6.89 -0.52 -6.53
C ARG A 39 7.04 0.57 -5.47
N VAL A 40 5.94 1.15 -5.00
CA VAL A 40 5.96 2.24 -4.01
C VAL A 40 6.62 1.81 -2.70
N ILE A 41 6.36 0.58 -2.23
CA ILE A 41 7.01 0.04 -1.03
C ILE A 41 8.51 -0.14 -1.28
N ASN A 42 8.92 -0.73 -2.40
CA ASN A 42 10.35 -0.90 -2.71
C ASN A 42 11.07 0.47 -2.83
N GLU A 43 10.47 1.45 -3.50
CA GLU A 43 11.02 2.81 -3.60
C GLU A 43 11.16 3.47 -2.22
N TRP A 44 10.21 3.23 -1.32
CA TRP A 44 10.31 3.67 0.06
C TRP A 44 11.47 2.97 0.79
N GLU A 45 11.61 1.65 0.66
CA GLU A 45 12.70 0.88 1.30
C GLU A 45 14.08 1.34 0.81
N GLU A 46 14.22 1.54 -0.50
CA GLU A 46 15.44 2.05 -1.15
C GLU A 46 15.79 3.46 -0.66
N ARG A 47 14.80 4.37 -0.62
CA ARG A 47 14.99 5.75 -0.16
C ARG A 47 15.41 5.82 1.31
N ASN A 48 14.81 4.98 2.15
CA ASN A 48 15.04 4.98 3.60
C ASN A 48 16.20 4.07 4.04
N LYS A 49 16.75 3.25 3.11
CA LYS A 49 17.78 2.24 3.38
C LYS A 49 17.41 1.29 4.52
N LYS A 50 16.13 0.92 4.59
CA LYS A 50 15.56 0.08 5.65
C LYS A 50 14.39 -0.74 5.11
N ASP A 51 14.19 -1.92 5.69
CA ASP A 51 13.04 -2.77 5.37
C ASP A 51 11.74 -2.14 5.85
N PHE A 52 10.65 -2.37 5.11
CA PHE A 52 9.33 -1.87 5.45
C PHE A 52 8.86 -2.32 6.84
N SER A 53 9.29 -3.50 7.28
CA SER A 53 9.01 -4.02 8.62
C SER A 53 9.64 -3.20 9.76
N THR A 54 10.52 -2.23 9.47
CA THR A 54 11.03 -1.33 10.51
C THR A 54 9.96 -0.37 11.05
N LEU A 55 8.88 -0.15 10.31
CA LEU A 55 7.72 0.64 10.75
C LEU A 55 6.97 0.02 11.95
N PHE A 56 7.21 -1.24 12.31
CA PHE A 56 6.69 -1.86 13.54
C PHE A 56 7.31 -1.27 14.82
N HIS A 57 8.47 -0.61 14.70
CA HIS A 57 9.27 -0.17 15.84
C HIS A 57 9.34 1.35 16.00
N VAL A 58 8.66 2.11 15.14
CA VAL A 58 8.57 3.57 15.27
C VAL A 58 7.35 3.96 16.11
N THR A 59 7.30 5.22 16.56
CA THR A 59 6.15 5.72 17.32
C THR A 59 4.87 5.62 16.48
N GLU A 60 3.70 5.46 17.10
CA GLU A 60 2.44 5.36 16.34
C GLU A 60 2.19 6.57 15.44
N ARG A 61 2.55 7.77 15.90
CA ARG A 61 2.44 8.99 15.12
C ARG A 61 3.34 8.95 13.89
N ASP A 62 4.62 8.65 14.07
CA ASP A 62 5.57 8.60 12.94
C ASP A 62 5.20 7.49 11.96
N LYS A 63 4.70 6.36 12.47
CA LYS A 63 4.17 5.26 11.66
C LYS A 63 3.03 5.76 10.78
N HIS A 64 2.02 6.41 11.36
CA HIS A 64 0.88 6.92 10.62
C HIS A 64 1.31 7.94 9.56
N ASP A 65 2.21 8.86 9.89
CA ASP A 65 2.76 9.83 8.94
C ASP A 65 3.48 9.15 7.76
N GLU A 66 4.25 8.08 8.01
CA GLU A 66 4.89 7.31 6.94
C GLU A 66 3.89 6.53 6.09
N LEU A 67 2.90 5.86 6.71
CA LEU A 67 1.85 5.13 5.99
C LEU A 67 1.02 6.08 5.11
N HIS A 68 0.76 7.29 5.59
CA HIS A 68 0.09 8.33 4.81
C HIS A 68 0.89 8.70 3.56
N LYS A 69 2.20 8.98 3.70
CA LYS A 69 3.08 9.29 2.55
C LYS A 69 3.16 8.16 1.54
N ILE A 70 3.20 6.90 2.01
CA ILE A 70 3.19 5.70 1.17
C ILE A 70 1.87 5.63 0.40
N THR A 71 0.75 5.89 1.08
CA THR A 71 -0.59 5.93 0.49
C THR A 71 -0.69 7.01 -0.59
N GLU A 72 -0.19 8.22 -0.36
CA GLU A 72 -0.17 9.29 -1.35
C GLU A 72 0.70 8.94 -2.57
N ALA A 73 1.84 8.29 -2.36
CA ALA A 73 2.69 7.81 -3.45
C ALA A 73 1.97 6.73 -4.28
N PHE A 74 1.22 5.86 -3.62
CA PHE A 74 0.40 4.85 -4.28
C PHE A 74 -0.77 5.47 -5.07
N GLN A 75 -1.46 6.47 -4.53
CA GLN A 75 -2.50 7.20 -5.27
C GLN A 75 -1.94 7.87 -6.53
N ARG A 76 -0.76 8.51 -6.44
CA ARG A 76 -0.07 9.10 -7.60
C ARG A 76 0.30 8.06 -8.65
N SER A 77 0.72 6.88 -8.21
CA SER A 77 1.02 5.73 -9.08
C SER A 77 -0.22 5.24 -9.84
N LEU A 78 -1.42 5.39 -9.27
CA LEU A 78 -2.68 4.98 -9.90
C LEU A 78 -3.37 6.10 -10.69
N SER A 79 -3.05 7.37 -10.45
CA SER A 79 -3.66 8.49 -11.18
C SER A 79 -3.35 8.48 -12.69
N GLU A 80 -2.35 7.71 -13.13
CA GLU A 80 -2.10 7.44 -14.55
C GLU A 80 -3.25 6.68 -15.24
N LYS A 81 -4.10 6.00 -14.46
CA LYS A 81 -5.21 5.16 -14.93
C LYS A 81 -6.57 5.56 -14.35
N ILE A 82 -6.60 6.43 -13.35
CA ILE A 82 -7.81 6.84 -12.63
C ILE A 82 -7.86 8.37 -12.63
N GLU A 83 -8.79 8.92 -13.40
CA GLU A 83 -9.00 10.38 -13.46
C GLU A 83 -9.89 10.89 -12.32
N SER A 84 -10.72 10.02 -11.73
CA SER A 84 -11.65 10.40 -10.68
C SER A 84 -10.95 10.60 -9.34
N THR A 85 -10.83 11.86 -8.91
CA THR A 85 -10.34 12.24 -7.58
C THR A 85 -11.11 11.57 -6.45
N LEU A 86 -12.43 11.36 -6.60
CA LEU A 86 -13.24 10.68 -5.60
C LEU A 86 -12.84 9.20 -5.46
N VAL A 87 -12.58 8.52 -6.59
CA VAL A 87 -12.12 7.13 -6.59
C VAL A 87 -10.72 7.05 -5.98
N LEU A 88 -9.80 7.94 -6.36
CA LEU A 88 -8.46 8.00 -5.77
C LEU A 88 -8.50 8.22 -4.25
N LYS A 89 -9.37 9.10 -3.76
CA LYS A 89 -9.53 9.32 -2.31
C LYS A 89 -10.01 8.05 -1.59
N LYS A 90 -11.00 7.33 -2.15
CA LYS A 90 -11.46 6.05 -1.60
C LYS A 90 -10.36 4.99 -1.59
N ILE A 91 -9.56 4.93 -2.65
CA ILE A 91 -8.40 4.03 -2.74
C ILE A 91 -7.39 4.35 -1.65
N GLY A 92 -7.11 5.63 -1.41
CA GLY A 92 -6.22 6.07 -0.33
C GLY A 92 -6.67 5.52 1.02
N THR A 93 -7.94 5.72 1.36
CA THR A 93 -8.52 5.19 2.62
C THR A 93 -8.42 3.67 2.72
N ILE A 94 -8.68 2.93 1.64
CA ILE A 94 -8.55 1.46 1.63
C ILE A 94 -7.10 1.02 1.85
N ALA A 95 -6.16 1.69 1.16
CA ALA A 95 -4.74 1.36 1.24
C ALA A 95 -4.17 1.68 2.63
N GLU A 96 -4.51 2.84 3.20
CA GLU A 96 -4.06 3.27 4.52
C GLU A 96 -4.58 2.33 5.62
N PHE A 97 -5.87 1.97 5.59
CA PHE A 97 -6.44 0.98 6.49
C PHE A 97 -5.73 -0.38 6.38
N TRP A 98 -5.47 -0.84 5.16
CA TRP A 98 -4.77 -2.10 4.95
C TRP A 98 -3.34 -2.05 5.46
N LEU A 99 -2.62 -0.97 5.16
CA LEU A 99 -1.26 -0.77 5.63
C LEU A 99 -1.22 -0.82 7.16
N GLU A 100 -2.16 -0.16 7.85
CA GLU A 100 -2.28 -0.24 9.30
C GLU A 100 -2.59 -1.65 9.79
N ASP A 101 -3.54 -2.35 9.16
CA ASP A 101 -3.94 -3.71 9.53
C ASP A 101 -2.77 -4.72 9.45
N LEU A 102 -1.73 -4.46 8.63
CA LEU A 102 -0.51 -5.29 8.64
C LEU A 102 0.30 -5.21 9.92
N PHE A 103 0.18 -4.12 10.68
CA PHE A 103 0.94 -3.89 11.91
C PHE A 103 0.22 -4.37 13.16
N TYR A 104 -1.07 -4.74 13.06
CA TYR A 104 -1.81 -5.31 14.17
C TYR A 104 -1.68 -6.84 14.16
N PRO A 105 -1.03 -7.44 15.18
CA PRO A 105 -0.97 -8.89 15.31
C PRO A 105 -2.36 -9.44 15.63
N PHE A 106 -2.84 -10.33 14.74
CA PHE A 106 -3.77 -11.45 15.02
C PHE A 106 -3.40 -12.20 16.29
#